data_AF-A0A6G3RU26-F1
#
_entry.id   AF-A0A6G3RU26-F1
#
_cell.length_a   1.000
_cell.length_b   1.000
_cell.length_c   1.000
_cell.angle_alpha   90.00
_cell.angle_beta   90.00
_cell.angle_gamma   90.00
#
_symmetry.space_group_name_H-M   'P 1'
#
loop_
_entity.id
_entity.type
_entity.pdbx_description
1 polymer ?
#
loop_
_entity_poly.entity_id
_entity_poly.type
_entity_poly.pdbx_seq_one_letter_code
_entity_poly.pdbx_strand_id
1 'polypeptide(L)'
;MSTNRTPRRRSRRTLAAAITVGIALIGPTAVSQAASPDGGQQPTPGAAGLGDPMFPLDGNGGYTVRHYTLDFDWQAPRTPFAASTTIDARATQALSRFDLDFAGNDLHSVTVNGRPAQTRRDGDELVITPNSPIPKGSSFTVKVDYTADPTQTRHRDDAIEDYGWIPTPDGTVLYPQPNGAKMVFPADDHPSRRAPITFRITTPADLTAVANGRLVDTSPRPDGRVRWTYDSEQPVATQLVQLAIGKFRSIDGKGPGGLPLRDVVPDALVAPTQQYRDLTPAHLAWLRAKLGPYPFDRYGILVGDTDLAVALETQTLSLVPKADLLGTQVDAERNMLHELTHQWFGDSVALATWSDLWLSEGHARFYERLYSEEHGGDSFEAAMKTAYESHDQWRHDYGAPAEPTEPNLFKRMRYDGSALVLYALREQVGADTFGRIERAWVTRYRGRTASTADYIALASRTAGQDLSGFLRPWLYGDRTPPMPGHPDWVVAPVVTG
;
A
#
# COMPACT_ATOMS: atom_id res chain seq x y z
N MET A 1 -64.63 8.71 44.94
CA MET A 1 -63.94 9.54 45.95
C MET A 1 -63.36 10.75 45.22
N SER A 2 -64.13 11.84 45.08
CA SER A 2 -64.06 13.08 45.89
C SER A 2 -62.87 13.98 45.49
N THR A 3 -62.94 14.81 44.43
CA THR A 3 -63.40 16.23 44.32
C THR A 3 -62.66 17.30 45.15
N ASN A 4 -62.03 18.27 44.46
CA ASN A 4 -62.09 19.75 44.71
C ASN A 4 -61.28 20.51 43.63
N ARG A 5 -61.88 21.31 42.71
CA ARG A 5 -62.25 22.76 42.74
C ARG A 5 -61.04 23.75 42.67
N THR A 6 -60.67 24.35 41.51
CA THR A 6 -61.07 25.66 40.82
C THR A 6 -60.76 26.98 41.56
N PRO A 7 -60.72 28.23 40.96
CA PRO A 7 -60.73 28.73 39.53
C PRO A 7 -59.96 30.08 39.16
N ARG A 8 -59.88 30.36 37.83
CA ARG A 8 -60.10 31.62 37.00
C ARG A 8 -59.49 33.03 37.26
N ARG A 9 -59.07 33.72 36.15
CA ARG A 9 -59.70 34.93 35.48
C ARG A 9 -58.87 35.43 34.25
N ARG A 10 -59.44 35.61 33.02
CA ARG A 10 -60.14 36.74 32.30
C ARG A 10 -59.21 37.82 31.67
N SER A 11 -59.31 38.19 30.36
CA SER A 11 -60.24 39.20 29.75
C SER A 11 -60.26 39.14 28.18
N ARG A 12 -61.42 39.15 27.46
CA ARG A 12 -62.20 40.21 26.72
C ARG A 12 -61.48 40.88 25.51
N ARG A 13 -61.85 40.69 24.21
CA ARG A 13 -62.97 41.24 23.34
C ARG A 13 -63.09 42.78 23.36
N THR A 14 -63.29 43.61 22.31
CA THR A 14 -63.53 43.59 20.83
C THR A 14 -63.74 45.05 20.37
N LEU A 15 -63.46 45.44 19.10
CA LEU A 15 -64.17 46.41 18.22
C LEU A 15 -63.38 46.52 16.87
N ALA A 16 -63.87 46.12 15.68
CA ALA A 16 -64.73 46.83 14.68
C ALA A 16 -64.23 48.26 14.33
N ALA A 17 -64.13 48.77 13.09
CA ALA A 17 -64.49 48.40 11.71
C ALA A 17 -63.52 49.19 10.77
N ALA A 18 -63.29 48.88 9.49
CA ALA A 18 -64.17 49.22 8.38
C ALA A 18 -63.64 48.67 7.04
N ILE A 19 -64.60 48.40 6.15
CA ILE A 19 -64.52 47.94 4.75
C ILE A 19 -64.28 49.17 3.84
N THR A 20 -63.50 49.13 2.75
CA THR A 20 -63.97 48.91 1.34
C THR A 20 -62.74 48.92 0.40
N VAL A 21 -62.32 47.77 -0.16
CA VAL A 21 -62.47 47.27 -1.55
C VAL A 21 -61.88 48.14 -2.66
N GLY A 22 -60.95 47.54 -3.42
CA GLY A 22 -60.81 47.80 -4.86
C GLY A 22 -59.44 47.52 -5.48
N ILE A 23 -59.20 46.30 -5.97
CA ILE A 23 -58.83 45.96 -7.37
C ILE A 23 -58.36 44.51 -7.42
N ALA A 24 -58.99 43.73 -8.30
CA ALA A 24 -58.67 42.35 -8.61
C ALA A 24 -57.40 42.27 -9.49
N LEU A 25 -56.48 41.39 -9.10
CA LEU A 25 -55.44 40.85 -9.97
C LEU A 25 -55.57 39.33 -9.96
N ILE A 26 -55.67 38.78 -11.16
CA ILE A 26 -55.73 37.36 -11.47
C ILE A 26 -54.44 36.71 -10.96
N GLY A 27 -54.55 35.88 -9.91
CA GLY A 27 -53.43 35.10 -9.39
C GLY A 27 -53.20 33.84 -10.22
N PRO A 28 -51.94 33.46 -10.52
CA PRO A 28 -51.67 32.23 -11.23
C PRO A 28 -52.05 31.03 -10.37
N THR A 29 -52.68 30.04 -11.00
CA THR A 29 -52.95 28.71 -10.44
C THR A 29 -51.65 28.10 -9.92
N ALA A 30 -51.55 27.93 -8.61
CA ALA A 30 -50.49 27.16 -7.98
C ALA A 30 -50.66 25.68 -8.38
N VAL A 31 -49.88 25.25 -9.36
CA VAL A 31 -49.64 23.83 -9.62
C VAL A 31 -48.92 23.31 -8.38
N SER A 32 -49.59 22.45 -7.60
CA SER A 32 -48.91 21.63 -6.60
C SER A 32 -47.87 20.79 -7.33
N GLN A 33 -46.59 21.16 -7.22
CA GLN A 33 -45.52 20.24 -7.53
C GLN A 33 -45.63 19.10 -6.53
N ALA A 34 -46.02 17.93 -7.05
CA ALA A 34 -45.83 16.68 -6.34
C ALA A 34 -44.34 16.58 -5.98
N ALA A 35 -44.04 16.48 -4.69
CA ALA A 35 -42.70 16.17 -4.23
C ALA A 35 -42.28 14.84 -4.84
N SER A 36 -41.26 14.87 -5.70
CA SER A 36 -40.63 13.67 -6.24
C SER A 36 -40.10 12.81 -5.09
N PRO A 37 -40.48 11.53 -4.98
CA PRO A 37 -39.90 10.62 -4.02
C PRO A 37 -38.57 10.11 -4.60
N ASP A 38 -37.52 10.92 -4.46
CA ASP A 38 -36.12 10.49 -4.36
C ASP A 38 -35.26 11.76 -4.30
N GLY A 39 -34.85 12.14 -3.09
CA GLY A 39 -33.80 13.14 -2.87
C GLY A 39 -32.44 12.56 -3.26
N GLY A 40 -32.25 12.24 -4.55
CA GLY A 40 -30.97 11.78 -5.08
C GLY A 40 -29.93 12.87 -4.86
N GLN A 41 -28.86 12.54 -4.11
CA GLN A 41 -27.72 13.45 -3.95
C GLN A 41 -27.25 13.90 -5.34
N GLN A 42 -27.15 15.22 -5.54
CA GLN A 42 -26.59 15.78 -6.77
C GLN A 42 -25.20 15.16 -7.00
N PRO A 43 -24.94 14.53 -8.17
CA PRO A 43 -23.65 13.92 -8.43
C PRO A 43 -22.54 14.97 -8.40
N THR A 44 -21.44 14.65 -7.74
CA THR A 44 -20.26 15.51 -7.61
C THR A 44 -19.01 14.79 -8.12
N PRO A 45 -17.94 15.50 -8.48
CA PRO A 45 -16.66 14.85 -8.74
C PRO A 45 -16.16 14.10 -7.51
N GLY A 46 -15.49 12.96 -7.73
CA GLY A 46 -14.62 12.34 -6.74
C GLY A 46 -13.44 13.25 -6.38
N ALA A 47 -12.75 12.93 -5.28
CA ALA A 47 -11.51 13.63 -4.95
C ALA A 47 -10.40 13.20 -5.91
N ALA A 48 -9.66 14.16 -6.44
CA ALA A 48 -8.55 13.92 -7.37
C ALA A 48 -7.32 13.29 -6.70
N GLY A 49 -7.28 13.27 -5.36
CA GLY A 49 -6.19 12.74 -4.54
C GLY A 49 -6.72 12.29 -3.18
N LEU A 50 -5.98 11.44 -2.46
CA LEU A 50 -6.33 11.08 -1.07
C LEU A 50 -5.87 12.11 -0.04
N GLY A 51 -5.04 13.07 -0.44
CA GLY A 51 -4.45 14.05 0.47
C GLY A 51 -3.40 13.44 1.40
N ASP A 52 -2.68 12.42 0.93
CA ASP A 52 -1.49 11.92 1.62
C ASP A 52 -0.47 13.06 1.81
N PRO A 53 0.15 13.23 2.99
CA PRO A 53 1.07 14.34 3.22
C PRO A 53 2.28 14.36 2.27
N MET A 54 2.75 13.18 1.85
CA MET A 54 3.93 13.01 1.00
C MET A 54 3.56 12.98 -0.48
N PHE A 55 2.41 12.39 -0.82
CA PHE A 55 1.91 12.33 -2.19
C PHE A 55 0.42 12.72 -2.26
N PRO A 56 0.08 14.02 -2.18
CA PRO A 56 -1.31 14.46 -2.01
C PRO A 56 -2.29 14.04 -3.10
N LEU A 57 -1.78 13.81 -4.32
CA LEU A 57 -2.56 13.42 -5.48
C LEU A 57 -2.67 11.90 -5.65
N ASP A 58 -1.85 11.11 -4.96
CA ASP A 58 -1.88 9.65 -5.10
C ASP A 58 -3.16 9.04 -4.52
N GLY A 59 -3.73 8.11 -5.27
CA GLY A 59 -5.03 7.50 -5.02
C GLY A 59 -6.18 8.49 -5.18
N ASN A 60 -7.41 8.01 -5.30
CA ASN A 60 -8.55 8.86 -5.59
C ASN A 60 -9.76 8.59 -4.69
N GLY A 61 -10.63 9.60 -4.58
CA GLY A 61 -11.80 9.58 -3.73
C GLY A 61 -13.09 9.29 -4.47
N GLY A 62 -14.12 8.91 -3.70
CA GLY A 62 -15.49 8.76 -4.22
C GLY A 62 -15.83 7.36 -4.75
N TYR A 63 -14.87 6.45 -4.78
CA TYR A 63 -15.07 5.03 -5.05
C TYR A 63 -14.10 4.15 -4.23
N THR A 64 -14.32 2.84 -4.30
CA THR A 64 -13.36 1.82 -3.83
C THR A 64 -13.22 0.78 -4.92
N VAL A 65 -11.98 0.41 -5.27
CA VAL A 65 -11.73 -0.70 -6.18
C VAL A 65 -12.05 -2.03 -5.51
N ARG A 66 -12.63 -2.94 -6.27
CA ARG A 66 -13.01 -4.30 -5.87
C ARG A 66 -12.17 -5.37 -6.55
N HIS A 67 -11.71 -5.11 -7.77
CA HIS A 67 -10.90 -6.05 -8.54
C HIS A 67 -10.18 -5.32 -9.67
N TYR A 68 -8.96 -5.72 -9.98
CA TYR A 68 -8.25 -5.35 -11.21
C TYR A 68 -8.07 -6.57 -12.12
N THR A 69 -8.33 -6.41 -13.41
CA THR A 69 -7.84 -7.34 -14.44
C THR A 69 -6.82 -6.60 -15.29
N LEU A 70 -5.56 -7.05 -15.26
CA LEU A 70 -4.46 -6.51 -16.03
C LEU A 70 -4.18 -7.45 -17.22
N ASP A 71 -4.39 -6.98 -18.46
CA ASP A 71 -4.10 -7.73 -19.69
C ASP A 71 -2.93 -7.07 -20.41
N PHE A 72 -1.82 -7.79 -20.56
CA PHE A 72 -0.56 -7.31 -21.11
C PHE A 72 -0.13 -8.16 -22.29
N ASP A 73 0.06 -7.53 -23.45
CA ASP A 73 0.48 -8.20 -24.69
C ASP A 73 1.99 -8.04 -24.95
N TRP A 74 2.81 -8.43 -23.97
CA TRP A 74 4.25 -8.19 -23.98
C TRP A 74 4.96 -8.89 -25.15
N GLN A 75 5.94 -8.21 -25.75
CA GLN A 75 6.61 -8.65 -26.97
C GLN A 75 8.10 -8.91 -26.78
N ALA A 76 8.82 -7.91 -26.31
CA ALA A 76 10.27 -7.94 -26.13
C ALA A 76 10.68 -6.91 -25.07
N PRO A 77 11.89 -7.02 -24.49
CA PRO A 77 12.38 -6.05 -23.52
C PRO A 77 12.37 -4.64 -24.11
N ARG A 78 12.04 -3.64 -23.28
CA ARG A 78 12.06 -2.21 -23.65
C ARG A 78 11.23 -1.84 -24.89
N THR A 79 10.26 -2.68 -25.27
CA THR A 79 9.40 -2.46 -26.43
C THR A 79 7.99 -2.14 -25.97
N PRO A 80 7.40 -0.99 -26.36
CA PRO A 80 6.01 -0.69 -26.03
C PRO A 80 5.04 -1.75 -26.56
N PHE A 81 3.99 -2.05 -25.81
CA PHE A 81 3.04 -3.12 -26.14
C PHE A 81 1.60 -2.78 -25.77
N ALA A 82 0.64 -3.45 -26.41
CA ALA A 82 -0.77 -3.25 -26.12
C ALA A 82 -1.13 -3.76 -24.72
N ALA A 83 -1.87 -2.97 -23.97
CA ALA A 83 -2.29 -3.28 -22.62
C ALA A 83 -3.74 -2.83 -22.38
N SER A 84 -4.42 -3.51 -21.46
CA SER A 84 -5.70 -3.05 -20.96
C SER A 84 -5.85 -3.33 -19.48
N THR A 85 -6.49 -2.39 -18.78
CA THR A 85 -6.84 -2.54 -17.38
C THR A 85 -8.34 -2.43 -17.23
N THR A 86 -8.95 -3.44 -16.61
CA THR A 86 -10.36 -3.44 -16.22
C THR A 86 -10.46 -3.34 -14.71
N ILE A 87 -11.19 -2.33 -14.23
CA ILE A 87 -11.34 -2.02 -12.81
C ILE A 87 -12.81 -2.18 -12.47
N ASP A 88 -13.12 -3.15 -11.60
CA ASP A 88 -14.43 -3.23 -10.97
C ASP A 88 -14.41 -2.40 -9.70
N ALA A 89 -15.28 -1.42 -9.59
CA ALA A 89 -15.30 -0.46 -8.50
C ALA A 89 -16.71 -0.29 -7.93
N ARG A 90 -16.79 0.28 -6.73
CA ARG A 90 -18.05 0.66 -6.08
C ARG A 90 -17.99 2.11 -5.67
N ALA A 91 -18.96 2.90 -6.11
CA ALA A 91 -19.05 4.32 -5.78
C ALA A 91 -19.40 4.51 -4.29
N THR A 92 -18.64 5.35 -3.58
CA THR A 92 -18.90 5.72 -2.18
C THR A 92 -19.73 7.01 -2.06
N GLN A 93 -19.84 7.75 -3.17
CA GLN A 93 -20.73 8.89 -3.35
C GLN A 93 -21.40 8.84 -4.74
N ALA A 94 -22.34 9.75 -5.02
CA ALA A 94 -22.84 9.91 -6.39
C ALA A 94 -21.79 10.67 -7.22
N LEU A 95 -21.24 10.04 -8.26
CA LEU A 95 -20.11 10.55 -9.03
C LEU A 95 -20.58 11.18 -10.34
N SER A 96 -20.24 12.46 -10.55
CA SER A 96 -20.30 13.08 -11.87
C SER A 96 -19.01 12.85 -12.68
N ARG A 97 -17.91 12.54 -11.99
CA ARG A 97 -16.54 12.33 -12.50
C ARG A 97 -15.72 11.61 -11.43
N PHE A 98 -14.69 10.90 -11.83
CA PHE A 98 -13.68 10.33 -10.94
C PHE A 98 -12.33 10.30 -11.66
N ASP A 99 -11.28 9.93 -10.95
CA ASP A 99 -9.91 10.02 -11.40
C ASP A 99 -9.21 8.66 -11.15
N LEU A 100 -8.14 8.38 -11.89
CA LEU A 100 -7.24 7.24 -11.74
C LEU A 100 -5.80 7.75 -11.87
N ASP A 101 -4.90 7.32 -11.01
CA ASP A 101 -3.47 7.49 -11.21
C ASP A 101 -3.04 6.73 -12.47
N PHE A 102 -2.53 7.43 -13.48
CA PHE A 102 -2.03 6.83 -14.69
C PHE A 102 -1.03 7.74 -15.41
N ALA A 103 0.27 7.45 -15.31
CA ALA A 103 1.34 8.26 -15.85
C ALA A 103 1.93 7.69 -17.16
N GLY A 104 2.36 8.60 -18.03
CA GLY A 104 3.27 8.37 -19.16
C GLY A 104 2.81 7.50 -20.34
N ASN A 105 1.95 6.51 -20.12
CA ASN A 105 1.48 5.57 -21.13
C ASN A 105 0.53 6.21 -22.16
N ASP A 106 0.53 5.68 -23.38
CA ASP A 106 -0.30 6.18 -24.49
C ASP A 106 -1.75 5.66 -24.37
N LEU A 107 -2.69 6.56 -24.14
CA LEU A 107 -4.10 6.24 -23.87
C LEU A 107 -4.88 6.08 -25.18
N HIS A 108 -5.56 4.94 -25.37
CA HIS A 108 -6.40 4.71 -26.56
C HIS A 108 -7.88 4.95 -26.29
N SER A 109 -8.44 4.27 -25.29
CA SER A 109 -9.87 4.39 -25.01
C SER A 109 -10.20 4.14 -23.54
N VAL A 110 -11.27 4.80 -23.08
CA VAL A 110 -11.84 4.58 -21.74
C VAL A 110 -13.33 4.36 -21.87
N THR A 111 -13.81 3.29 -21.24
CA THR A 111 -15.25 3.03 -21.09
C THR A 111 -15.63 2.90 -19.63
N VAL A 112 -16.83 3.39 -19.30
CA VAL A 112 -17.48 3.17 -18.01
C VAL A 112 -18.77 2.41 -18.27
N ASN A 113 -18.92 1.23 -17.68
CA ASN A 113 -20.03 0.30 -17.92
C ASN A 113 -20.25 0.00 -19.42
N GLY A 114 -19.15 -0.19 -20.15
CA GLY A 114 -19.15 -0.49 -21.58
C GLY A 114 -19.53 0.69 -22.51
N ARG A 115 -19.75 1.90 -21.96
CA ARG A 115 -20.01 3.11 -22.75
C ARG A 115 -18.76 4.00 -22.75
N PRO A 116 -18.41 4.65 -23.88
CA PRO A 116 -17.29 5.59 -23.93
C PRO A 116 -17.41 6.67 -22.85
N ALA A 117 -16.31 7.09 -22.25
CA ALA A 117 -16.26 8.19 -21.30
C ALA A 117 -15.39 9.33 -21.86
N GLN A 118 -15.67 10.57 -21.43
CA GLN A 118 -14.77 11.68 -21.72
C GLN A 118 -13.56 11.62 -20.79
N THR A 119 -12.38 11.91 -21.30
CA THR A 119 -11.12 11.81 -20.57
C THR A 119 -10.30 13.08 -20.69
N ARG A 120 -9.57 13.42 -19.63
CA ARG A 120 -8.53 14.46 -19.63
C ARG A 120 -7.33 13.96 -18.83
N ARG A 121 -6.12 14.26 -19.33
CA ARG A 121 -4.87 14.08 -18.57
C ARG A 121 -4.59 15.33 -17.74
N ASP A 122 -4.20 15.16 -16.48
CA ASP A 122 -3.78 16.24 -15.59
C ASP A 122 -2.59 15.80 -14.75
N GLY A 123 -1.37 16.06 -15.24
CA GLY A 123 -0.17 15.44 -14.68
C GLY A 123 -0.28 13.91 -14.76
N ASP A 124 -0.18 13.25 -13.61
CA ASP A 124 -0.29 11.80 -13.48
C ASP A 124 -1.74 11.31 -13.35
N GLU A 125 -2.74 12.20 -13.40
CA GLU A 125 -4.15 11.82 -13.30
C GLU A 125 -4.79 11.56 -14.66
N LEU A 126 -5.59 10.49 -14.73
CA LEU A 126 -6.60 10.25 -15.75
C LEU A 126 -7.98 10.63 -15.20
N VAL A 127 -8.43 11.82 -15.57
CA VAL A 127 -9.74 12.36 -15.19
C VAL A 127 -10.82 11.77 -16.11
N ILE A 128 -11.81 11.07 -15.55
CA ILE A 128 -12.85 10.34 -16.29
C ILE A 128 -14.25 10.89 -15.98
N THR A 129 -14.93 11.38 -17.01
CA THR A 129 -16.34 11.82 -16.94
C THR A 129 -17.23 10.81 -17.66
N PRO A 130 -18.02 10.00 -16.93
CA PRO A 130 -18.91 9.02 -17.55
C PRO A 130 -20.08 9.69 -18.28
N ASN A 131 -20.63 9.02 -19.30
CA ASN A 131 -21.81 9.50 -20.05
C ASN A 131 -23.08 9.66 -19.19
N SER A 132 -23.12 9.04 -18.02
CA SER A 132 -24.19 9.21 -17.04
C SER A 132 -23.58 9.15 -15.65
N PRO A 133 -24.04 9.99 -14.70
CA PRO A 133 -23.55 9.94 -13.34
C PRO A 133 -23.68 8.54 -12.73
N ILE A 134 -22.72 8.17 -11.88
CA ILE A 134 -22.72 6.88 -11.19
C ILE A 134 -23.39 7.10 -9.83
N PRO A 135 -24.53 6.45 -9.51
CA PRO A 135 -25.19 6.66 -8.24
C PRO A 135 -24.36 6.13 -7.06
N LYS A 136 -24.52 6.73 -5.88
CA LYS A 136 -23.87 6.27 -4.65
C LYS A 136 -24.20 4.80 -4.36
N GLY A 137 -23.19 4.02 -4.01
CA GLY A 137 -23.34 2.61 -3.64
C GLY A 137 -23.41 1.64 -4.81
N SER A 138 -23.50 2.14 -6.06
CA SER A 138 -23.53 1.33 -7.28
C SER A 138 -22.15 0.73 -7.57
N SER A 139 -22.14 -0.48 -8.11
CA SER A 139 -20.97 -1.01 -8.79
C SER A 139 -20.85 -0.41 -10.19
N PHE A 140 -19.64 -0.23 -10.66
CA PHE A 140 -19.34 0.17 -12.03
C PHE A 140 -18.01 -0.45 -12.48
N THR A 141 -17.86 -0.64 -13.78
CA THR A 141 -16.64 -1.16 -14.38
C THR A 141 -16.01 -0.09 -15.26
N VAL A 142 -14.71 0.12 -15.11
CA VAL A 142 -13.90 0.98 -15.97
C VAL A 142 -13.00 0.09 -16.80
N LYS A 143 -12.96 0.27 -18.12
CA LYS A 143 -11.95 -0.36 -18.97
C LYS A 143 -11.11 0.72 -19.64
N VAL A 144 -9.80 0.62 -19.48
CA VAL A 144 -8.80 1.50 -20.09
C VAL A 144 -7.95 0.67 -21.02
N ASP A 145 -7.93 1.01 -22.30
CA ASP A 145 -7.05 0.44 -23.31
C ASP A 145 -5.92 1.43 -23.61
N TYR A 146 -4.67 0.96 -23.61
CA TYR A 146 -3.48 1.80 -23.72
C TYR A 146 -2.29 1.04 -24.32
N THR A 147 -1.23 1.75 -24.71
CA THR A 147 0.09 1.16 -24.95
C THR A 147 0.92 1.32 -23.69
N ALA A 148 1.34 0.20 -23.09
CA ALA A 148 2.31 0.19 -22.01
C ALA A 148 3.70 0.46 -22.56
N ASP A 149 4.45 1.37 -21.94
CA ASP A 149 5.83 1.68 -22.32
C ASP A 149 6.81 1.23 -21.21
N PRO A 150 7.45 0.05 -21.36
CA PRO A 150 8.37 -0.48 -20.36
C PRO A 150 9.75 0.21 -20.37
N THR A 151 9.91 1.32 -21.10
CA THR A 151 11.09 2.18 -21.02
C THR A 151 10.91 3.30 -20.00
N GLN A 152 9.69 3.53 -19.53
CA GLN A 152 9.39 4.55 -18.54
C GLN A 152 9.91 4.13 -17.17
N THR A 153 10.83 4.95 -16.67
CA THR A 153 11.41 4.85 -15.33
C THR A 153 11.36 6.24 -14.71
N ARG A 154 11.21 6.29 -13.39
CA ARG A 154 11.40 7.52 -12.62
C ARG A 154 12.54 7.29 -11.65
N HIS A 155 13.27 8.37 -11.39
CA HIS A 155 14.41 8.38 -10.50
C HIS A 155 14.09 9.13 -9.20
N ARG A 156 14.64 8.68 -8.08
CA ARG A 156 14.56 9.30 -6.75
C ARG A 156 15.94 9.32 -6.10
N ASP A 157 16.17 10.30 -5.24
CA ASP A 157 17.41 10.42 -4.49
C ASP A 157 17.32 9.66 -3.14
N ASP A 158 16.81 8.43 -3.11
CA ASP A 158 16.75 7.58 -1.91
C ASP A 158 17.02 6.11 -2.23
N ALA A 159 16.83 5.18 -1.28
CA ALA A 159 17.22 3.77 -1.48
C ALA A 159 16.52 3.09 -2.68
N ILE A 160 15.36 3.61 -3.10
CA ILE A 160 14.61 3.16 -4.28
C ILE A 160 14.87 4.18 -5.38
N GLU A 161 16.04 4.08 -5.99
CA GLU A 161 16.49 5.04 -7.00
C GLU A 161 15.61 4.99 -8.26
N ASP A 162 15.58 3.85 -8.95
CA ASP A 162 14.77 3.65 -10.15
C ASP A 162 13.55 2.78 -9.83
N TYR A 163 12.36 3.23 -10.24
CA TYR A 163 11.11 2.50 -10.00
C TYR A 163 10.17 2.46 -11.22
N GLY A 164 9.22 1.51 -11.19
CA GLY A 164 8.32 1.16 -12.29
C GLY A 164 8.73 -0.12 -13.01
N TRP A 165 8.97 -0.02 -14.32
CA TRP A 165 9.47 -1.11 -15.14
C TRP A 165 10.99 -1.23 -15.02
N ILE A 166 11.48 -2.38 -14.57
CA ILE A 166 12.92 -2.66 -14.51
C ILE A 166 13.26 -3.69 -15.60
N PRO A 167 14.10 -3.33 -16.57
CA PRO A 167 14.52 -4.25 -17.62
C PRO A 167 15.53 -5.27 -17.08
N THR A 168 15.39 -6.53 -17.49
CA THR A 168 16.40 -7.59 -17.29
C THR A 168 17.08 -7.90 -18.64
N PRO A 169 18.17 -8.69 -18.68
CA PRO A 169 18.84 -9.04 -19.94
C PRO A 169 17.92 -9.66 -21.00
N ASP A 170 16.88 -10.38 -20.58
CA ASP A 170 15.97 -11.15 -21.43
C ASP A 170 14.49 -10.77 -21.26
N GLY A 171 14.18 -9.75 -20.46
CA GLY A 171 12.82 -9.52 -19.99
C GLY A 171 12.63 -8.25 -19.16
N THR A 172 11.74 -8.33 -18.17
CA THR A 172 11.43 -7.24 -17.24
C THR A 172 10.90 -7.76 -15.91
N VAL A 173 11.08 -6.99 -14.84
CA VAL A 173 10.41 -7.14 -13.54
C VAL A 173 9.73 -5.82 -13.17
N LEU A 174 8.72 -5.87 -12.30
CA LEU A 174 8.12 -4.67 -11.73
C LEU A 174 8.75 -4.32 -10.38
N TYR A 175 8.95 -3.01 -10.20
CA TYR A 175 9.46 -2.40 -8.99
C TYR A 175 8.66 -1.14 -8.65
N PRO A 176 7.38 -1.26 -8.25
CA PRO A 176 6.45 -0.14 -8.27
C PRO A 176 6.37 0.68 -6.98
N GLN A 177 7.16 0.40 -5.96
CA GLN A 177 7.17 1.20 -4.74
C GLN A 177 7.89 2.54 -4.96
N PRO A 178 7.40 3.68 -4.42
CA PRO A 178 6.18 3.84 -3.61
C PRO A 178 4.88 3.96 -4.43
N ASN A 179 4.93 4.57 -5.61
CA ASN A 179 3.74 4.93 -6.40
C ASN A 179 4.01 4.82 -7.91
N GLY A 180 4.80 3.82 -8.29
CA GLY A 180 5.18 3.52 -9.67
C GLY A 180 4.17 2.67 -10.42
N ALA A 181 3.14 2.12 -9.76
CA ALA A 181 2.15 1.30 -10.44
C ALA A 181 1.38 2.11 -11.49
N LYS A 182 1.17 3.41 -11.25
CA LYS A 182 0.58 4.34 -12.23
C LYS A 182 1.35 4.42 -13.56
N MET A 183 2.64 4.07 -13.58
CA MET A 183 3.46 4.00 -14.81
C MET A 183 3.28 2.65 -15.55
N VAL A 184 2.60 1.69 -14.94
CA VAL A 184 2.38 0.33 -15.45
C VAL A 184 0.91 0.16 -15.88
N PHE A 185 -0.02 0.61 -15.04
CA PHE A 185 -1.46 0.53 -15.27
C PHE A 185 -2.24 1.63 -14.53
N PRO A 186 -3.44 2.01 -15.02
CA PRO A 186 -4.33 2.92 -14.30
C PRO A 186 -4.76 2.34 -12.95
N ALA A 187 -4.55 3.09 -11.87
CA ALA A 187 -4.69 2.58 -10.51
C ALA A 187 -5.28 3.62 -9.55
N ASP A 188 -5.72 3.14 -8.38
CA ASP A 188 -5.93 3.94 -7.16
C ASP A 188 -4.64 3.78 -6.33
N ASP A 189 -3.58 4.49 -6.72
CA ASP A 189 -2.16 4.14 -6.46
C ASP A 189 -1.66 4.63 -5.09
N HIS A 190 -2.15 4.02 -4.02
CA HIS A 190 -1.81 4.41 -2.66
C HIS A 190 -1.76 3.17 -1.73
N PRO A 191 -0.85 3.06 -0.74
CA PRO A 191 -0.70 1.87 0.10
C PRO A 191 -1.99 1.47 0.85
N SER A 192 -2.82 2.45 1.21
CA SER A 192 -4.13 2.21 1.83
C SER A 192 -5.18 1.60 0.88
N ARG A 193 -4.90 1.49 -0.42
CA ARG A 193 -5.79 1.00 -1.46
C ARG A 193 -5.33 -0.36 -1.95
N ARG A 194 -6.19 -1.36 -1.74
CA ARG A 194 -5.89 -2.75 -2.05
C ARG A 194 -7.08 -3.41 -2.71
N ALA A 195 -6.81 -4.20 -3.73
CA ALA A 195 -7.81 -5.03 -4.38
C ALA A 195 -7.17 -6.32 -4.91
N PRO A 196 -7.95 -7.41 -5.03
CA PRO A 196 -7.51 -8.59 -5.78
C PRO A 196 -7.19 -8.25 -7.23
N ILE A 197 -6.23 -8.97 -7.80
CA ILE A 197 -5.74 -8.77 -9.16
C ILE A 197 -5.76 -10.09 -9.92
N THR A 198 -6.33 -10.05 -11.12
CA THR A 198 -6.12 -11.09 -12.15
C THR A 198 -5.14 -10.56 -13.18
N PHE A 199 -4.02 -11.27 -13.36
CA PHE A 199 -3.03 -10.96 -14.39
C PHE A 199 -3.29 -11.85 -15.59
N ARG A 200 -3.23 -11.28 -16.80
CA ARG A 200 -3.29 -11.98 -18.08
C ARG A 200 -2.12 -11.49 -18.92
N ILE A 201 -1.07 -12.29 -18.99
CA ILE A 201 0.20 -11.87 -19.58
C ILE A 201 0.45 -12.75 -20.80
N THR A 202 0.44 -12.17 -21.98
CA THR A 202 0.83 -12.86 -23.22
C THR A 202 2.32 -12.61 -23.47
N THR A 203 3.09 -13.66 -23.74
CA THR A 203 4.53 -13.60 -24.01
C THR A 203 4.91 -14.46 -25.23
N PRO A 204 6.08 -14.23 -25.85
CA PRO A 204 6.73 -15.24 -26.69
C PRO A 204 6.79 -16.62 -26.00
N ALA A 205 6.76 -17.69 -26.81
CA ALA A 205 6.64 -19.07 -26.31
C ALA A 205 7.88 -19.57 -25.54
N ASP A 206 9.04 -18.96 -25.75
CA ASP A 206 10.29 -19.29 -25.07
C ASP A 206 10.50 -18.53 -23.76
N LEU A 207 9.52 -17.70 -23.35
CA LEU A 207 9.54 -16.92 -22.11
C LEU A 207 8.44 -17.35 -21.15
N THR A 208 8.69 -17.11 -19.86
CA THR A 208 7.75 -17.35 -18.77
C THR A 208 7.31 -16.02 -18.19
N ALA A 209 6.02 -15.87 -17.92
CA ALA A 209 5.50 -14.80 -17.08
C ALA A 209 5.16 -15.32 -15.68
N VAL A 210 5.50 -14.54 -14.66
CA VAL A 210 5.12 -14.77 -13.26
C VAL A 210 4.52 -13.50 -12.68
N ALA A 211 3.64 -13.66 -11.69
CA ALA A 211 3.06 -12.55 -10.93
C ALA A 211 2.76 -12.96 -9.49
N ASN A 212 2.27 -12.03 -8.67
CA ASN A 212 1.77 -12.34 -7.32
C ASN A 212 0.74 -13.50 -7.37
N GLY A 213 0.68 -14.27 -6.30
CA GLY A 213 -0.32 -15.33 -6.13
C GLY A 213 -0.13 -16.54 -7.05
N ARG A 214 -1.24 -17.18 -7.45
CA ARG A 214 -1.27 -18.51 -8.07
C ARG A 214 -1.41 -18.44 -9.59
N LEU A 215 -0.61 -19.25 -10.28
CA LEU A 215 -0.85 -19.54 -11.69
C LEU A 215 -2.15 -20.35 -11.82
N VAL A 216 -3.13 -19.83 -12.55
CA VAL A 216 -4.45 -20.46 -12.74
C VAL A 216 -4.64 -21.06 -14.12
N ASP A 217 -3.97 -20.52 -15.15
CA ASP A 217 -4.04 -21.03 -16.52
C ASP A 217 -2.76 -20.69 -17.29
N THR A 218 -2.36 -21.60 -18.18
CA THR A 218 -1.36 -21.36 -19.22
C THR A 218 -1.95 -21.85 -20.54
N SER A 219 -2.27 -20.92 -21.44
CA SER A 219 -2.96 -21.23 -22.69
C SER A 219 -2.18 -20.78 -23.93
N PRO A 220 -1.96 -21.66 -24.93
CA PRO A 220 -1.36 -21.26 -26.20
C PRO A 220 -2.29 -20.32 -26.98
N ARG A 221 -1.70 -19.43 -27.79
CA ARG A 221 -2.39 -18.46 -28.65
C ARG A 221 -2.24 -18.84 -30.12
N PRO A 222 -3.18 -18.48 -31.00
CA PRO A 222 -3.13 -18.83 -32.43
C PRO A 222 -1.88 -18.31 -33.18
N ASP A 223 -1.26 -17.25 -32.68
CA ASP A 223 -0.03 -16.66 -33.20
C ASP A 223 1.25 -17.33 -32.67
N GLY A 224 1.11 -18.44 -31.93
CA GLY A 224 2.23 -19.20 -31.36
C GLY A 224 2.74 -18.67 -30.03
N ARG A 225 2.16 -17.59 -29.48
CA ARG A 225 2.50 -17.06 -28.15
C ARG A 225 1.79 -17.81 -27.03
N VAL A 226 2.14 -17.53 -25.79
CA VAL A 226 1.54 -18.17 -24.60
C VAL A 226 0.92 -17.10 -23.72
N ARG A 227 -0.31 -17.34 -23.24
CA ARG A 227 -0.92 -16.51 -22.19
C ARG A 227 -0.84 -17.22 -20.86
N TRP A 228 -0.34 -16.49 -19.87
CA TRP A 228 -0.27 -16.86 -18.47
C TRP A 228 -1.35 -16.10 -17.71
N THR A 229 -2.14 -16.79 -16.91
CA THR A 229 -3.15 -16.17 -16.04
C THR A 229 -2.79 -16.43 -14.59
N TYR A 230 -2.66 -15.36 -13.80
CA TYR A 230 -2.46 -15.44 -12.36
C TYR A 230 -3.62 -14.80 -11.60
N ASP A 231 -3.91 -15.34 -10.42
CA ASP A 231 -4.82 -14.77 -9.44
C ASP A 231 -4.00 -14.41 -8.20
N SER A 232 -4.08 -13.16 -7.73
CA SER A 232 -3.34 -12.70 -6.56
C SER A 232 -3.74 -13.40 -5.25
N GLU A 233 -4.85 -14.16 -5.25
CA GLU A 233 -5.50 -14.88 -4.15
C GLU A 233 -6.05 -13.98 -3.03
N GLN A 234 -5.39 -12.85 -2.78
CA GLN A 234 -5.73 -11.87 -1.76
C GLN A 234 -5.54 -10.44 -2.32
N PRO A 235 -6.17 -9.42 -1.70
CA PRO A 235 -5.96 -8.03 -2.10
C PRO A 235 -4.48 -7.62 -2.01
N VAL A 236 -4.01 -6.87 -3.01
CA VAL A 236 -2.62 -6.38 -3.11
C VAL A 236 -2.67 -4.85 -3.16
N ALA A 237 -1.75 -4.17 -2.47
CA ALA A 237 -1.52 -2.74 -2.70
C ALA A 237 -0.77 -2.56 -4.01
N THR A 238 -1.09 -1.52 -4.77
CA THR A 238 -0.51 -1.29 -6.11
C THR A 238 1.02 -1.23 -6.09
N GLN A 239 1.59 -0.65 -5.03
CA GLN A 239 3.03 -0.60 -4.77
C GLN A 239 3.72 -1.97 -4.53
N LEU A 240 2.93 -3.02 -4.22
CA LEU A 240 3.39 -4.39 -3.95
C LEU A 240 3.16 -5.36 -5.10
N VAL A 241 2.68 -4.86 -6.23
CA VAL A 241 2.42 -5.68 -7.41
C VAL A 241 3.74 -6.18 -7.99
N GLN A 242 3.84 -7.50 -8.15
CA GLN A 242 4.92 -8.14 -8.88
C GLN A 242 4.39 -8.73 -10.18
N LEU A 243 5.14 -8.46 -11.24
CA LEU A 243 5.06 -9.13 -12.51
C LEU A 243 6.48 -9.21 -13.06
N ALA A 244 6.88 -10.39 -13.51
CA ALA A 244 8.13 -10.57 -14.21
C ALA A 244 7.95 -11.44 -15.46
N ILE A 245 8.70 -11.10 -16.50
CA ILE A 245 8.74 -11.82 -17.78
C ILE A 245 10.20 -12.07 -18.10
N GLY A 246 10.56 -13.30 -18.48
CA GLY A 246 11.93 -13.69 -18.76
C GLY A 246 12.10 -15.21 -18.83
N LYS A 247 13.34 -15.69 -18.91
CA LYS A 247 13.69 -17.11 -18.87
C LYS A 247 13.90 -17.56 -17.44
N PHE A 248 12.79 -17.97 -16.82
CA PHE A 248 12.77 -18.40 -15.43
C PHE A 248 12.51 -19.88 -15.26
N ARG A 249 13.03 -20.44 -14.16
CA ARG A 249 12.53 -21.69 -13.55
C ARG A 249 11.72 -21.35 -12.32
N SER A 250 10.57 -22.00 -12.20
CA SER A 250 9.84 -22.07 -10.93
C SER A 250 10.35 -23.25 -10.12
N ILE A 251 10.74 -23.00 -8.88
CA ILE A 251 11.20 -24.02 -7.94
C ILE A 251 10.18 -24.07 -6.81
N ASP A 252 9.37 -25.14 -6.81
CA ASP A 252 8.34 -25.33 -5.80
C ASP A 252 8.90 -25.98 -4.54
N GLY A 253 8.43 -25.50 -3.39
CA GLY A 253 8.81 -25.99 -2.08
C GLY A 253 7.64 -25.95 -1.10
N LYS A 254 7.93 -26.28 0.16
CA LYS A 254 6.96 -26.18 1.26
C LYS A 254 7.59 -25.55 2.48
N GLY A 255 6.92 -24.54 3.02
CA GLY A 255 7.22 -23.93 4.30
C GLY A 255 6.50 -24.63 5.46
N PRO A 256 6.59 -24.07 6.67
CA PRO A 256 5.98 -24.65 7.86
C PRO A 256 4.47 -24.84 7.70
N GLY A 257 3.94 -25.99 8.15
CA GLY A 257 2.53 -26.32 8.00
C GLY A 257 2.07 -26.60 6.56
N GLY A 258 2.99 -26.81 5.63
CA GLY A 258 2.68 -27.12 4.23
C GLY A 258 2.40 -25.90 3.36
N LEU A 259 2.73 -24.69 3.83
CA LEU A 259 2.62 -23.45 3.06
C LEU A 259 3.35 -23.62 1.70
N PRO A 260 2.66 -23.49 0.56
CA PRO A 260 3.32 -23.53 -0.75
C PRO A 260 4.38 -22.45 -0.88
N LEU A 261 5.59 -22.86 -1.27
CA LEU A 261 6.66 -21.95 -1.66
C LEU A 261 6.91 -22.04 -3.17
N ARG A 262 7.17 -20.90 -3.82
CA ARG A 262 7.53 -20.84 -5.24
C ARG A 262 8.60 -19.79 -5.46
N ASP A 263 9.84 -20.23 -5.56
CA ASP A 263 10.90 -19.35 -6.04
C ASP A 263 10.85 -19.27 -7.56
N VAL A 264 11.17 -18.09 -8.09
CA VAL A 264 11.29 -17.83 -9.53
C VAL A 264 12.71 -17.35 -9.79
N VAL A 265 13.46 -18.10 -10.59
CA VAL A 265 14.92 -17.91 -10.69
C VAL A 265 15.35 -17.96 -12.15
N PRO A 266 16.15 -16.99 -12.65
CA PRO A 266 16.80 -17.11 -13.94
C PRO A 266 17.66 -18.38 -14.03
N ASP A 267 17.67 -19.04 -15.19
CA ASP A 267 18.35 -20.34 -15.38
C ASP A 267 19.79 -20.37 -14.84
N ALA A 268 20.56 -19.30 -15.11
CA ALA A 268 21.96 -19.18 -14.70
C ALA A 268 22.15 -18.98 -13.17
N LEU A 269 21.11 -18.53 -12.46
CA LEU A 269 21.17 -18.20 -11.03
C LEU A 269 20.57 -19.28 -10.13
N VAL A 270 20.03 -20.36 -10.69
CA VAL A 270 19.42 -21.46 -9.92
C VAL A 270 20.38 -22.04 -8.89
N ALA A 271 21.54 -22.54 -9.35
CA ALA A 271 22.54 -23.15 -8.46
C ALA A 271 23.28 -22.11 -7.60
N PRO A 272 23.75 -20.96 -8.13
CA PRO A 272 24.44 -19.95 -7.33
C PRO A 272 23.64 -19.40 -6.14
N THR A 273 22.32 -19.27 -6.27
CA THR A 273 21.46 -18.70 -5.22
C THR A 273 20.79 -19.76 -4.34
N GLN A 274 20.96 -21.04 -4.65
CA GLN A 274 20.23 -22.12 -4.00
C GLN A 274 20.44 -22.14 -2.49
N GLN A 275 21.70 -21.98 -2.03
CA GLN A 275 22.04 -22.09 -0.61
C GLN A 275 21.24 -21.14 0.29
N TYR A 276 20.93 -19.93 -0.19
CA TYR A 276 20.21 -18.93 0.59
C TYR A 276 18.69 -19.06 0.40
N ARG A 277 18.24 -19.33 -0.83
CA ARG A 277 16.82 -19.60 -1.10
C ARG A 277 16.27 -20.76 -0.27
N ASP A 278 17.08 -21.80 -0.07
CA ASP A 278 16.74 -22.98 0.74
C ASP A 278 16.52 -22.64 2.24
N LEU A 279 16.91 -21.45 2.71
CA LEU A 279 16.68 -20.97 4.09
C LEU A 279 15.26 -20.41 4.31
N THR A 280 14.51 -20.11 3.24
CA THR A 280 13.16 -19.52 3.32
C THR A 280 12.20 -20.25 4.28
N PRO A 281 12.12 -21.60 4.32
CA PRO A 281 11.29 -22.31 5.29
C PRO A 281 11.68 -22.05 6.76
N ALA A 282 12.98 -21.93 7.05
CA ALA A 282 13.49 -21.68 8.40
C ALA A 282 13.19 -20.23 8.84
N HIS A 283 13.41 -19.26 7.95
CA HIS A 283 13.03 -17.86 8.17
C HIS A 283 11.53 -17.71 8.47
N LEU A 284 10.68 -18.38 7.68
CA LEU A 284 9.23 -18.44 7.92
C LEU A 284 8.87 -19.05 9.27
N ALA A 285 9.56 -20.12 9.68
CA ALA A 285 9.33 -20.75 10.98
C ALA A 285 9.69 -19.80 12.13
N TRP A 286 10.82 -19.11 12.01
CA TRP A 286 11.31 -18.16 12.99
C TRP A 286 10.35 -16.97 13.15
N LEU A 287 9.98 -16.30 12.05
CA LEU A 287 9.03 -15.19 12.10
C LEU A 287 7.66 -15.62 12.63
N ARG A 288 7.16 -16.80 12.24
CA ARG A 288 5.91 -17.33 12.78
C ARG A 288 5.95 -17.57 14.29
N ALA A 289 7.10 -17.96 14.82
CA ALA A 289 7.31 -18.12 16.26
C ALA A 289 7.32 -16.78 17.00
N LYS A 290 7.61 -15.66 16.34
CA LYS A 290 7.55 -14.31 16.94
C LYS A 290 6.20 -13.62 16.72
N LEU A 291 5.69 -13.63 15.49
CA LEU A 291 4.58 -12.80 15.01
C LEU A 291 3.23 -13.55 14.94
N GLY A 292 3.26 -14.88 14.88
CA GLY A 292 2.08 -15.71 14.66
C GLY A 292 1.95 -16.19 13.21
N PRO A 293 0.76 -16.68 12.79
CA PRO A 293 0.60 -17.28 11.46
C PRO A 293 1.00 -16.36 10.31
N TYR A 294 1.58 -16.94 9.25
CA TYR A 294 1.86 -16.23 8.00
C TYR A 294 0.54 -15.76 7.35
N PRO A 295 0.46 -14.51 6.87
CA PRO A 295 -0.83 -13.92 6.49
C PRO A 295 -1.33 -14.29 5.09
N PHE A 296 -0.49 -14.84 4.21
CA PHE A 296 -0.87 -15.18 2.83
C PHE A 296 -0.90 -16.70 2.58
N ASP A 297 -1.46 -17.10 1.43
CA ASP A 297 -1.63 -18.52 1.08
C ASP A 297 -0.39 -19.14 0.43
N ARG A 298 0.59 -18.33 0.04
CA ARG A 298 1.89 -18.76 -0.52
C ARG A 298 2.96 -17.69 -0.31
N TYR A 299 4.22 -18.09 -0.48
CA TYR A 299 5.36 -17.18 -0.51
C TYR A 299 6.41 -17.65 -1.52
N GLY A 300 7.39 -16.83 -1.81
CA GLY A 300 8.57 -17.21 -2.57
C GLY A 300 9.44 -16.01 -2.91
N ILE A 301 10.60 -16.27 -3.50
CA ILE A 301 11.53 -15.23 -3.92
C ILE A 301 11.64 -15.22 -5.45
N LEU A 302 11.50 -14.04 -6.04
CA LEU A 302 11.90 -13.77 -7.41
C LEU A 302 13.34 -13.26 -7.39
N VAL A 303 14.28 -14.05 -7.94
CA VAL A 303 15.66 -13.62 -8.08
C VAL A 303 15.77 -12.67 -9.28
N GLY A 304 16.03 -11.39 -9.01
CA GLY A 304 16.25 -10.38 -10.03
C GLY A 304 17.67 -10.44 -10.59
N ASP A 305 17.80 -10.75 -11.89
CA ASP A 305 19.05 -10.52 -12.63
C ASP A 305 19.16 -9.03 -13.00
N THR A 306 19.28 -8.20 -11.97
CA THR A 306 19.24 -6.74 -12.00
C THR A 306 20.32 -6.16 -11.09
N ASP A 307 20.67 -4.90 -11.32
CA ASP A 307 21.59 -4.13 -10.45
C ASP A 307 20.84 -3.20 -9.48
N LEU A 308 19.58 -3.55 -9.15
CA LEU A 308 18.79 -2.84 -8.15
C LEU A 308 19.54 -2.80 -6.81
N ALA A 309 19.54 -1.62 -6.18
CA ALA A 309 20.28 -1.36 -4.95
C ALA A 309 19.67 -2.04 -3.72
N VAL A 310 18.35 -2.25 -3.72
CA VAL A 310 17.62 -2.89 -2.63
C VAL A 310 16.58 -3.88 -3.18
N ALA A 311 16.24 -4.86 -2.36
CA ALA A 311 15.13 -5.77 -2.61
C ALA A 311 13.78 -5.06 -2.38
N LEU A 312 12.70 -5.70 -2.82
CA LEU A 312 11.34 -5.20 -2.62
C LEU A 312 10.41 -6.34 -2.20
N GLU A 313 9.57 -6.03 -1.23
CA GLU A 313 8.76 -6.98 -0.49
C GLU A 313 7.53 -7.49 -1.26
N THR A 314 7.53 -7.43 -2.60
CA THR A 314 6.32 -7.59 -3.39
C THR A 314 5.50 -8.82 -2.98
N GLN A 315 4.21 -8.61 -2.72
CA GLN A 315 3.38 -9.52 -1.93
C GLN A 315 3.39 -10.95 -2.48
N THR A 316 3.64 -11.95 -1.64
CA THR A 316 3.74 -13.39 -1.99
C THR A 316 4.89 -13.80 -2.90
N LEU A 317 5.66 -12.87 -3.46
CA LEU A 317 6.80 -13.13 -4.35
C LEU A 317 7.81 -11.98 -4.26
N SER A 318 8.64 -11.94 -3.21
CA SER A 318 9.58 -10.84 -2.98
C SER A 318 10.64 -10.78 -4.07
N LEU A 319 10.90 -9.60 -4.64
CA LEU A 319 11.98 -9.40 -5.61
C LEU A 319 13.28 -9.19 -4.85
N VAL A 320 14.24 -10.09 -5.05
CA VAL A 320 15.56 -10.02 -4.43
C VAL A 320 16.63 -9.93 -5.53
N PRO A 321 17.37 -8.82 -5.61
CA PRO A 321 18.48 -8.67 -6.56
C PRO A 321 19.52 -9.77 -6.36
N LYS A 322 20.11 -10.25 -7.45
CA LYS A 322 21.11 -11.33 -7.39
C LYS A 322 22.28 -11.02 -6.44
N ALA A 323 22.67 -9.76 -6.32
CA ALA A 323 23.79 -9.35 -5.46
C ALA A 323 23.56 -9.76 -4.00
N ASP A 324 22.31 -9.64 -3.53
CA ASP A 324 21.91 -10.01 -2.16
C ASP A 324 21.97 -11.52 -1.91
N LEU A 325 21.91 -12.32 -2.97
CA LEU A 325 21.96 -13.79 -2.89
C LEU A 325 23.31 -14.38 -3.34
N LEU A 326 24.29 -13.52 -3.63
CA LEU A 326 25.65 -13.91 -4.01
C LEU A 326 26.71 -13.38 -3.02
N GLY A 327 26.28 -12.58 -2.05
CA GLY A 327 27.11 -12.03 -0.98
C GLY A 327 27.39 -13.02 0.15
N THR A 328 27.71 -12.47 1.33
CA THR A 328 27.93 -13.25 2.55
C THR A 328 26.61 -13.85 3.05
N GLN A 329 26.70 -14.91 3.84
CA GLN A 329 25.51 -15.55 4.41
C GLN A 329 24.73 -14.56 5.30
N VAL A 330 25.43 -13.79 6.14
CA VAL A 330 24.80 -12.82 7.05
C VAL A 330 24.03 -11.76 6.27
N ASP A 331 24.61 -11.20 5.20
CA ASP A 331 23.94 -10.17 4.40
C ASP A 331 22.73 -10.75 3.65
N ALA A 332 22.87 -11.94 3.07
CA ALA A 332 21.78 -12.62 2.37
C ALA A 332 20.61 -12.95 3.31
N GLU A 333 20.88 -13.51 4.49
CA GLU A 333 19.85 -13.82 5.49
C GLU A 333 19.16 -12.55 6.00
N ARG A 334 19.91 -11.45 6.20
CA ARG A 334 19.33 -10.17 6.61
C ARG A 334 18.35 -9.62 5.59
N ASN A 335 18.76 -9.53 4.31
CA ASN A 335 17.89 -9.04 3.25
C ASN A 335 16.66 -9.96 3.10
N MET A 336 16.86 -11.29 3.07
CA MET A 336 15.73 -12.24 2.99
C MET A 336 14.78 -12.16 4.20
N LEU A 337 15.28 -11.95 5.42
CA LEU A 337 14.41 -11.76 6.59
C LEU A 337 13.68 -10.43 6.56
N HIS A 338 14.34 -9.36 6.09
CA HIS A 338 13.74 -8.03 5.93
C HIS A 338 12.52 -8.14 5.00
N GLU A 339 12.73 -8.67 3.78
CA GLU A 339 11.65 -8.84 2.79
C GLU A 339 10.53 -9.76 3.25
N LEU A 340 10.86 -10.85 3.96
CA LEU A 340 9.85 -11.75 4.48
C LEU A 340 9.05 -11.14 5.64
N THR A 341 9.68 -10.29 6.47
CA THR A 341 9.00 -9.61 7.59
C THR A 341 7.90 -8.68 7.07
N HIS A 342 8.13 -8.04 5.93
CA HIS A 342 7.16 -7.16 5.30
C HIS A 342 5.82 -7.83 4.95
N GLN A 343 5.82 -9.15 4.76
CA GLN A 343 4.59 -9.90 4.55
C GLN A 343 3.59 -9.71 5.72
N TRP A 344 4.08 -9.50 6.94
CA TRP A 344 3.25 -9.08 8.07
C TRP A 344 3.06 -7.55 8.16
N PHE A 345 4.14 -6.79 7.93
CA PHE A 345 4.22 -5.34 8.12
C PHE A 345 4.44 -4.60 6.79
N GLY A 346 3.43 -3.88 6.30
CA GLY A 346 3.45 -3.26 4.96
C GLY A 346 2.47 -3.93 4.00
N ASP A 347 2.51 -5.26 3.91
CA ASP A 347 1.63 -6.01 3.00
C ASP A 347 0.27 -6.33 3.64
N SER A 348 0.29 -7.19 4.66
CA SER A 348 -0.92 -7.63 5.36
C SER A 348 -1.51 -6.48 6.18
N VAL A 349 -0.67 -5.80 6.96
CA VAL A 349 -1.00 -4.54 7.64
C VAL A 349 -0.49 -3.39 6.79
N ALA A 350 -1.37 -2.83 5.97
CA ALA A 350 -1.02 -1.76 5.05
C ALA A 350 -0.97 -0.39 5.72
N LEU A 351 -0.16 0.52 5.16
CA LEU A 351 0.02 1.88 5.67
C LEU A 351 -1.22 2.76 5.39
N ALA A 352 -1.63 3.55 6.38
CA ALA A 352 -2.71 4.53 6.21
C ALA A 352 -2.29 5.72 5.38
N THR A 353 -1.07 6.22 5.60
CA THR A 353 -0.37 7.23 4.79
C THR A 353 1.09 6.84 4.64
N TRP A 354 1.79 7.45 3.69
CA TRP A 354 3.22 7.26 3.52
C TRP A 354 4.06 7.80 4.69
N SER A 355 3.54 8.74 5.47
CA SER A 355 4.16 9.16 6.74
C SER A 355 4.25 8.03 7.77
N ASP A 356 3.41 7.00 7.64
CA ASP A 356 3.43 5.82 8.51
C ASP A 356 4.48 4.76 8.08
N LEU A 357 5.33 5.01 7.07
CA LEU A 357 6.28 4.03 6.51
C LEU A 357 7.18 3.34 7.55
N TRP A 358 7.48 4.01 8.66
CA TRP A 358 8.25 3.43 9.77
C TRP A 358 7.62 2.14 10.34
N LEU A 359 6.29 1.96 10.24
CA LEU A 359 5.57 0.74 10.63
C LEU A 359 5.84 -0.46 9.72
N SER A 360 6.38 -0.22 8.53
CA SER A 360 6.83 -1.25 7.59
C SER A 360 8.33 -1.46 7.78
N GLU A 361 9.11 -0.41 7.50
CA GLU A 361 10.57 -0.48 7.40
C GLU A 361 11.28 -0.61 8.74
N GLY A 362 10.75 0.04 9.78
CA GLY A 362 11.28 -0.09 11.13
C GLY A 362 11.11 -1.51 11.67
N HIS A 363 9.96 -2.13 11.40
CA HIS A 363 9.65 -3.50 11.80
C HIS A 363 10.51 -4.52 11.04
N ALA A 364 10.60 -4.40 9.72
CA ALA A 364 11.48 -5.24 8.91
C ALA A 364 12.94 -5.13 9.36
N ARG A 365 13.45 -3.90 9.54
CA ARG A 365 14.80 -3.63 10.06
C ARG A 365 15.01 -4.16 11.48
N PHE A 366 14.00 -4.12 12.34
CA PHE A 366 14.09 -4.64 13.70
C PHE A 366 14.25 -6.17 13.70
N TYR A 367 13.42 -6.88 12.93
CA TYR A 367 13.43 -8.34 12.90
C TYR A 367 14.64 -8.91 12.15
N GLU A 368 15.14 -8.27 11.07
CA GLU A 368 16.39 -8.70 10.44
C GLU A 368 17.59 -8.59 11.40
N ARG A 369 17.68 -7.53 12.20
CA ARG A 369 18.79 -7.35 13.16
C ARG A 369 18.70 -8.34 14.32
N LEU A 370 17.49 -8.57 14.83
CA LEU A 370 17.26 -9.57 15.87
C LEU A 370 17.62 -10.98 15.38
N TYR A 371 17.22 -11.35 14.16
CA TYR A 371 17.61 -12.63 13.58
C TYR A 371 19.13 -12.72 13.36
N SER A 372 19.71 -11.66 12.79
CA SER A 372 21.14 -11.58 12.48
C SER A 372 22.01 -11.81 13.71
N GLU A 373 21.67 -11.22 14.85
CA GLU A 373 22.40 -11.44 16.12
C GLU A 373 22.37 -12.91 16.55
N GLU A 374 21.21 -13.57 16.41
CA GLU A 374 21.05 -15.00 16.73
C GLU A 374 21.82 -15.93 15.77
N HIS A 375 22.23 -15.43 14.59
CA HIS A 375 22.82 -16.22 13.49
C HIS A 375 24.22 -15.75 13.07
N GLY A 376 24.95 -15.09 13.99
CA GLY A 376 26.38 -14.80 13.81
C GLY A 376 26.72 -13.46 13.15
N GLY A 377 25.72 -12.58 12.98
CA GLY A 377 25.96 -11.17 12.65
C GLY A 377 26.27 -10.30 13.87
N ASP A 378 26.34 -8.99 13.63
CA ASP A 378 26.69 -8.01 14.66
C ASP A 378 25.67 -7.96 15.81
N SER A 379 26.13 -7.50 16.98
CA SER A 379 25.25 -7.28 18.13
C SER A 379 24.13 -6.29 17.80
N PHE A 380 22.89 -6.68 18.15
CA PHE A 380 21.72 -5.85 17.93
C PHE A 380 21.77 -4.59 18.79
N GLU A 381 22.15 -4.72 20.06
CA GLU A 381 22.35 -3.58 20.96
C GLU A 381 23.38 -2.59 20.41
N ALA A 382 24.53 -3.07 19.91
CA ALA A 382 25.55 -2.22 19.32
C ALA A 382 25.04 -1.45 18.09
N ALA A 383 24.29 -2.12 17.22
CA ALA A 383 23.66 -1.47 16.07
C ALA A 383 22.64 -0.38 16.49
N MET A 384 21.84 -0.66 17.53
CA MET A 384 20.89 0.31 18.08
C MET A 384 21.60 1.48 18.75
N LYS A 385 22.74 1.25 19.40
CA LYS A 385 23.56 2.32 19.95
C LYS A 385 24.10 3.24 18.85
N THR A 386 24.63 2.68 17.77
CA THR A 386 25.08 3.48 16.61
C THR A 386 23.93 4.26 15.97
N ALA A 387 22.74 3.65 15.87
CA ALA A 387 21.55 4.34 15.39
C ALA A 387 21.15 5.49 16.32
N TYR A 388 21.19 5.27 17.64
CA TYR A 388 20.89 6.30 18.65
C TYR A 388 21.87 7.46 18.58
N GLU A 389 23.17 7.19 18.49
CA GLU A 389 24.21 8.22 18.32
C GLU A 389 23.95 9.12 17.11
N SER A 390 23.43 8.57 16.01
CA SER A 390 23.13 9.33 14.77
C SER A 390 21.71 9.90 14.70
N HIS A 391 20.84 9.58 15.65
CA HIS A 391 19.40 9.71 15.47
C HIS A 391 18.94 11.17 15.37
N ASP A 392 19.56 12.08 16.12
CA ASP A 392 19.29 13.52 16.03
C ASP A 392 19.71 14.11 14.69
N GLN A 393 20.82 13.64 14.11
CA GLN A 393 21.24 14.04 12.76
C GLN A 393 20.20 13.59 11.72
N TRP A 394 19.73 12.35 11.80
CA TRP A 394 18.70 11.86 10.88
C TRP A 394 17.36 12.58 11.04
N ARG A 395 16.97 12.99 12.26
CA ARG A 395 15.76 13.80 12.49
C ARG A 395 15.89 15.17 11.83
N HIS A 396 17.06 15.78 11.94
CA HIS A 396 17.37 17.05 11.28
C HIS A 396 17.28 16.92 9.75
N ASP A 397 17.88 15.88 9.19
CA ASP A 397 17.99 15.74 7.73
C ASP A 397 16.70 15.24 7.06
N TYR A 398 15.94 14.35 7.72
CA TYR A 398 14.84 13.59 7.08
C TYR A 398 13.51 13.63 7.86
N GLY A 399 13.41 14.44 8.90
CA GLY A 399 12.25 14.49 9.80
C GLY A 399 12.19 13.32 10.79
N ALA A 400 11.20 13.34 11.69
CA ALA A 400 10.98 12.28 12.68
C ALA A 400 10.41 11.00 12.01
N PRO A 401 10.53 9.80 12.63
CA PRO A 401 10.07 8.54 12.03
C PRO A 401 8.68 8.59 11.39
N ALA A 402 7.69 9.16 12.09
CA ALA A 402 6.30 9.28 11.63
C ALA A 402 5.95 10.65 11.03
N GLU A 403 6.94 11.54 10.87
CA GLU A 403 6.78 12.91 10.34
C GLU A 403 7.90 13.23 9.34
N PRO A 404 7.93 12.58 8.16
CA PRO A 404 8.85 12.94 7.08
C PRO A 404 8.64 14.36 6.58
N THR A 405 9.75 14.99 6.22
CA THR A 405 9.79 16.37 5.71
C THR A 405 9.73 16.43 4.18
N GLU A 406 10.00 15.32 3.50
CA GLU A 406 10.04 15.22 2.03
C GLU A 406 9.61 13.83 1.54
N PRO A 407 9.15 13.71 0.27
CA PRO A 407 8.64 12.45 -0.27
C PRO A 407 9.73 11.40 -0.62
N ASN A 408 11.01 11.70 -0.38
CA ASN A 408 12.12 10.75 -0.46
C ASN A 408 12.21 9.94 0.84
N LEU A 409 11.30 8.99 1.00
CA LEU A 409 11.01 8.35 2.28
C LEU A 409 12.01 7.27 2.69
N PHE A 410 12.69 6.64 1.72
CA PHE A 410 13.52 5.46 1.96
C PHE A 410 14.94 5.86 2.41
N LYS A 411 14.99 6.57 3.53
CA LYS A 411 16.21 7.10 4.17
C LYS A 411 16.48 6.36 5.47
N ARG A 412 17.71 6.46 5.97
CA ARG A 412 18.18 5.81 7.21
C ARG A 412 17.25 5.99 8.41
N MET A 413 16.56 7.13 8.53
CA MET A 413 15.54 7.37 9.56
C MET A 413 14.39 6.35 9.53
N ARG A 414 13.91 5.95 8.34
CA ARG A 414 12.76 5.02 8.21
C ARG A 414 13.14 3.56 8.40
N TYR A 415 14.44 3.25 8.33
CA TYR A 415 15.01 1.94 8.65
C TYR A 415 15.58 1.92 10.07
N ASP A 416 16.90 2.11 10.21
CA ASP A 416 17.63 1.97 11.48
C ASP A 416 17.09 2.92 12.58
N GLY A 417 16.68 4.14 12.22
CA GLY A 417 16.07 5.06 13.18
C GLY A 417 14.70 4.60 13.70
N SER A 418 13.92 3.94 12.85
CA SER A 418 12.60 3.42 13.22
C SER A 418 12.70 2.09 13.98
N ALA A 419 13.68 1.25 13.63
CA ALA A 419 14.02 0.06 14.42
C ALA A 419 14.47 0.45 15.84
N LEU A 420 15.19 1.57 16.00
CA LEU A 420 15.56 2.11 17.30
C LEU A 420 14.32 2.48 18.14
N VAL A 421 13.25 3.03 17.55
CA VAL A 421 12.01 3.31 18.28
C VAL A 421 11.39 2.03 18.82
N LEU A 422 11.38 0.95 18.02
CA LEU A 422 10.88 -0.37 18.45
C LEU A 422 11.76 -0.98 19.53
N TYR A 423 13.08 -0.82 19.42
CA TYR A 423 14.03 -1.23 20.45
C TYR A 423 13.79 -0.47 21.77
N ALA A 424 13.64 0.85 21.72
CA ALA A 424 13.30 1.67 22.89
C ALA A 424 11.95 1.26 23.51
N LEU A 425 10.95 0.96 22.69
CA LEU A 425 9.68 0.42 23.18
C LEU A 425 9.88 -0.93 23.87
N ARG A 426 10.66 -1.84 23.30
CA ARG A 426 10.97 -3.13 23.90
C ARG A 426 11.65 -2.99 25.26
N GLU A 427 12.61 -2.07 25.39
CA GLU A 427 13.27 -1.77 26.66
C GLU A 427 12.30 -1.15 27.67
N GLN A 428 11.39 -0.28 27.22
CA GLN A 428 10.39 0.37 28.08
C GLN A 428 9.35 -0.60 28.66
N VAL A 429 8.87 -1.57 27.87
CA VAL A 429 7.76 -2.46 28.29
C VAL A 429 8.21 -3.89 28.62
N GLY A 430 9.46 -4.23 28.35
CA GLY A 430 10.01 -5.57 28.44
C GLY A 430 9.67 -6.45 27.23
N ALA A 431 10.58 -7.39 26.92
CA ALA A 431 10.51 -8.25 25.74
C ALA A 431 9.17 -9.03 25.60
N ASP A 432 8.64 -9.57 26.70
CA ASP A 432 7.38 -10.33 26.68
C ASP A 432 6.19 -9.45 26.31
N THR A 433 6.11 -8.22 26.84
CA THR A 433 5.03 -7.29 26.52
C THR A 433 5.17 -6.77 25.10
N PHE A 434 6.39 -6.47 24.66
CA PHE A 434 6.67 -6.10 23.27
C PHE A 434 6.21 -7.20 22.30
N GLY A 435 6.59 -8.46 22.55
CA GLY A 435 6.14 -9.59 21.73
C GLY A 435 4.61 -9.75 21.69
N ARG A 436 3.90 -9.42 22.77
CA ARG A 436 2.43 -9.38 22.77
C ARG A 436 1.88 -8.22 21.93
N ILE A 437 2.50 -7.04 21.96
CA ILE A 437 2.13 -5.88 21.15
C ILE A 437 2.26 -6.23 19.66
N GLU A 438 3.41 -6.77 19.26
CA GLU A 438 3.71 -7.14 17.88
C GLU A 438 2.72 -8.17 17.33
N ARG A 439 2.46 -9.23 18.09
CA ARG A 439 1.44 -10.24 17.75
C ARG A 439 0.03 -9.65 17.67
N ALA A 440 -0.32 -8.79 18.62
CA ALA A 440 -1.62 -8.14 18.64
C ALA A 440 -1.80 -7.21 17.43
N TRP A 441 -0.76 -6.50 17.01
CA TRP A 441 -0.76 -5.62 15.85
C TRP A 441 -1.07 -6.40 14.57
N VAL A 442 -0.23 -7.38 14.24
CA VAL A 442 -0.36 -8.15 13.00
C VAL A 442 -1.63 -8.99 12.96
N THR A 443 -2.16 -9.39 14.12
CA THR A 443 -3.45 -10.12 14.22
C THR A 443 -4.64 -9.18 14.05
N ARG A 444 -4.64 -8.03 14.75
CA ARG A 444 -5.79 -7.10 14.80
C ARG A 444 -6.02 -6.37 13.48
N TYR A 445 -4.94 -6.11 12.76
CA TYR A 445 -4.95 -5.37 11.50
C TYR A 445 -4.62 -6.25 10.28
N ARG A 446 -4.61 -7.58 10.42
CA ARG A 446 -4.44 -8.51 9.29
C ARG A 446 -5.39 -8.18 8.15
N GLY A 447 -4.84 -7.96 6.95
CA GLY A 447 -5.63 -7.60 5.77
C GLY A 447 -6.31 -6.23 5.89
N ARG A 448 -5.83 -5.33 6.75
CA ARG A 448 -6.38 -3.97 6.96
C ARG A 448 -5.30 -2.91 6.85
N THR A 449 -5.75 -1.67 6.69
CA THR A 449 -4.92 -0.47 6.78
C THR A 449 -4.89 0.02 8.22
N ALA A 450 -3.73 0.50 8.69
CA ALA A 450 -3.54 1.03 10.04
C ALA A 450 -2.53 2.20 10.04
N SER A 451 -2.68 3.09 11.02
CA SER A 451 -1.85 4.29 11.18
C SER A 451 -0.90 4.22 12.38
N THR A 452 0.01 5.17 12.50
CA THR A 452 0.84 5.35 13.71
C THR A 452 -0.02 5.53 14.96
N ALA A 453 -1.13 6.26 14.87
CA ALA A 453 -2.05 6.45 15.99
C ALA A 453 -2.72 5.13 16.42
N ASP A 454 -3.05 4.27 15.46
CA ASP A 454 -3.55 2.91 15.73
C ASP A 454 -2.52 2.08 16.50
N TYR A 455 -1.26 2.14 16.09
CA TYR A 455 -0.16 1.40 16.73
C TYR A 455 0.03 1.84 18.18
N ILE A 456 0.13 3.16 18.42
CA ILE A 456 0.25 3.72 19.78
C ILE A 456 -0.94 3.26 20.65
N ALA A 457 -2.16 3.37 20.14
CA ALA A 457 -3.35 2.98 20.90
C ALA A 457 -3.40 1.47 21.20
N LEU A 458 -2.97 0.62 20.26
CA LEU A 458 -2.90 -0.83 20.46
C LEU A 458 -1.78 -1.21 21.43
N ALA A 459 -0.61 -0.58 21.31
CA ALA A 459 0.51 -0.79 22.22
C ALA A 459 0.12 -0.44 23.66
N SER A 460 -0.49 0.74 23.89
CA SER A 460 -0.97 1.15 25.20
C SER A 460 -1.96 0.16 25.82
N ARG A 461 -2.96 -0.27 25.04
CA ARG A 461 -3.96 -1.25 25.50
C ARG A 461 -3.32 -2.59 25.86
N THR A 462 -2.37 -3.05 25.06
CA THR A 462 -1.74 -4.37 25.25
C THR A 462 -0.73 -4.36 26.40
N ALA A 463 -0.06 -3.22 26.62
CA ALA A 463 0.85 -3.02 27.74
C ALA A 463 0.12 -2.74 29.07
N GLY A 464 -1.17 -2.37 29.03
CA GLY A 464 -1.94 -2.02 30.22
C GLY A 464 -1.57 -0.65 30.83
N GLN A 465 -0.88 0.21 30.06
CA GLN A 465 -0.45 1.54 30.46
C GLN A 465 -0.52 2.50 29.26
N ASP A 466 -0.70 3.80 29.49
CA ASP A 466 -0.68 4.78 28.40
C ASP A 466 0.76 5.04 27.92
N LEU A 467 1.08 4.55 26.73
CA LEU A 467 2.37 4.75 26.07
C LEU A 467 2.41 6.00 25.19
N SER A 468 1.34 6.80 25.13
CA SER A 468 1.29 8.00 24.27
C SER A 468 2.38 9.01 24.63
N GLY A 469 2.62 9.23 25.93
CA GLY A 469 3.67 10.14 26.41
C GLY A 469 5.10 9.63 26.12
N PHE A 470 5.26 8.32 25.91
CA PHE A 470 6.52 7.72 25.53
C PHE A 470 6.70 7.73 24.00
N LEU A 471 5.77 7.15 23.26
CA LEU A 471 5.91 6.94 21.81
C LEU A 471 5.84 8.22 20.99
N ARG A 472 5.05 9.22 21.39
CA ARG A 472 4.90 10.45 20.59
C ARG A 472 6.21 11.23 20.45
N PRO A 473 7.00 11.48 21.51
CA PRO A 473 8.33 12.07 21.36
C PRO A 473 9.26 11.26 20.45
N TRP A 474 9.27 9.93 20.55
CA TRP A 474 10.08 9.09 19.67
C TRP A 474 9.66 9.20 18.20
N LEU A 475 8.36 9.25 17.92
CA LEU A 475 7.83 9.18 16.56
C LEU A 475 7.69 10.54 15.86
N TYR A 476 7.42 11.61 16.61
CA TYR A 476 7.11 12.93 16.07
C TYR A 476 8.05 14.05 16.57
N GLY A 477 8.88 13.76 17.59
CA GLY A 477 9.78 14.76 18.18
C GLY A 477 10.94 15.14 17.24
N ASP A 478 11.40 16.38 17.37
CA ASP A 478 12.59 16.91 16.70
C ASP A 478 13.90 16.42 17.35
N ARG A 479 13.81 15.95 18.60
CA ARG A 479 14.92 15.39 19.39
C ARG A 479 14.64 13.96 19.80
N THR A 480 15.71 13.18 19.87
CA THR A 480 15.67 11.79 20.33
C THR A 480 15.53 11.77 21.85
N PRO A 481 14.49 11.10 22.40
CA PRO A 481 14.33 10.97 23.84
C PRO A 481 15.45 10.13 24.47
N PRO A 482 15.68 10.23 25.80
CA PRO A 482 16.60 9.36 26.52
C PRO A 482 16.26 7.87 26.31
N MET A 483 17.28 7.06 26.06
CA MET A 483 17.12 5.62 25.86
C MET A 483 16.76 4.88 27.16
N PRO A 484 15.63 4.16 27.25
CA PRO A 484 15.33 3.31 28.40
C PRO A 484 16.42 2.24 28.60
N GLY A 485 16.84 2.02 29.85
CA GLY A 485 17.87 1.02 30.18
C GLY A 485 19.31 1.42 29.90
N HIS A 486 19.55 2.49 29.12
CA HIS A 486 20.88 2.89 28.66
C HIS A 486 21.16 4.39 28.92
N PRO A 487 21.32 4.82 30.19
CA PRO A 487 21.57 6.22 30.53
C PRO A 487 22.94 6.74 30.04
N ASP A 488 23.83 5.83 29.64
CA ASP A 488 25.15 6.11 29.08
C ASP A 488 25.12 6.40 27.57
N TRP A 489 24.00 6.14 26.89
CA TRP A 489 23.86 6.45 25.46
C TRP A 489 23.59 7.94 25.25
N VAL A 490 24.38 8.56 24.38
CA VAL A 490 24.32 9.99 24.10
C VAL A 490 24.23 10.20 22.59
N VAL A 491 23.29 11.05 22.15
CA VAL A 491 23.20 11.46 20.75
C VAL A 491 24.38 12.35 20.37
N ALA A 492 24.92 12.16 19.18
CA ALA A 492 25.93 13.05 18.64
C ALA A 492 25.32 14.43 18.34
N PRO A 493 26.09 15.52 18.49
CA PRO A 493 25.64 16.84 18.06
C PRO A 493 25.30 16.86 16.57
N VAL A 494 24.20 17.52 16.21
CA VAL A 494 23.81 17.75 14.81
C VAL A 494 24.87 18.62 14.15
N VAL A 495 25.39 18.17 13.01
CA VAL A 495 26.29 18.91 12.14
C VAL A 495 25.45 19.57 11.05
N THR A 496 25.41 20.91 11.04
CA THR A 496 24.81 21.68 9.95
C THR A 496 25.87 21.94 8.89
N GLY A 497 25.73 21.31 7.73
CA GLY A 497 26.61 21.47 6.56
C GLY A 497 26.24 22.67 5.69
#